data_AF-A0A8S1UIP5-F1
#
_entry.id   AF-A0A8S1UIP5-F1
#
_cell.length_a   1.000
_cell.length_b   1.000
_cell.length_c   1.000
_cell.angle_alpha   90.00
_cell.angle_beta   90.00
_cell.angle_gamma   90.00
#
_symmetry.space_group_name_H-M   'P 1'
#
loop_
_entity.id
_entity.type
_entity.pdbx_description
1 polymer ?
#
loop_
_entity_poly.entity_id
_entity_poly.type
_entity_poly.pdbx_seq_one_letter_code
_entity_poly.pdbx_strand_id
1 'polypeptide(L)'
;MTEDTNKSQNKNNNPTFNFKEVASKAWRSGLSGSMAMAIQVCSLMWLRTTMNYQYRYGGTIVGTIKHLYGEGGILRFYKGLAPALLQGPLSRFGDTFANTLFLTLMDSFESTRKLPVMIRAAGGSVMAGVFRIALTPVDTVKTILQVEGKNGLTILQSKIKVKGVPVLYHGALATASATIVGHYPWFATFNLLNEKLPDYVDKKKKLARRAFIGFCSSVISDTISNSLRVIKTTKQTSQNPITYQEAVNLVLEKDGVKGLFGRGLKTRILTNGLQGLLFSILWKGFEDFLNKRSSQQ
;
A
#
# COMPACT_ATOMS: atom_id res chain seq x y z
N MET A 1 -61.35 -12.18 24.91
CA MET A 1 -61.05 -11.37 26.12
C MET A 1 -59.86 -12.04 26.78
N THR A 2 -58.63 -11.60 26.43
CA THR A 2 -57.82 -10.57 27.14
C THR A 2 -57.16 -11.22 28.36
N GLU A 3 -55.85 -11.30 28.56
CA GLU A 3 -54.72 -10.45 28.13
C GLU A 3 -53.40 -11.25 28.22
N ASP A 4 -52.70 -11.40 27.10
CA ASP A 4 -51.26 -11.62 27.08
C ASP A 4 -50.57 -10.29 27.39
N THR A 5 -50.16 -10.07 28.65
CA THR A 5 -49.31 -8.93 29.01
C THR A 5 -47.86 -9.24 28.66
N ASN A 6 -47.58 -9.00 27.38
CA ASN A 6 -46.29 -8.89 26.75
C ASN A 6 -45.41 -7.86 27.52
N LYS A 7 -44.57 -8.33 28.45
CA LYS A 7 -43.44 -7.52 28.94
C LYS A 7 -42.38 -7.46 27.84
N SER A 8 -42.64 -6.56 26.91
CA SER A 8 -41.70 -6.02 25.93
C SER A 8 -40.34 -5.77 26.58
N GLN A 9 -39.39 -6.66 26.30
CA GLN A 9 -37.97 -6.39 26.40
C GLN A 9 -37.63 -5.26 25.42
N ASN A 10 -37.84 -4.01 25.83
CA ASN A 10 -37.28 -2.87 25.13
C ASN A 10 -35.82 -2.71 25.58
N LYS A 11 -34.96 -3.65 25.19
CA LYS A 11 -33.51 -3.41 25.17
C LYS A 11 -33.26 -2.44 24.03
N ASN A 12 -33.13 -1.16 24.38
CA ASN A 12 -32.43 -0.16 23.58
C ASN A 12 -31.05 -0.73 23.20
N ASN A 13 -30.97 -1.44 22.08
CA ASN A 13 -29.73 -1.89 21.47
C ASN A 13 -29.10 -0.70 20.75
N ASN A 14 -28.76 0.35 21.49
CA ASN A 14 -27.66 1.20 21.07
C ASN A 14 -26.40 0.33 21.22
N PRO A 15 -25.67 0.03 20.12
CA PRO A 15 -24.42 -0.69 20.26
C PRO A 15 -23.50 0.18 21.11
N THR A 16 -23.26 -0.23 22.35
CA THR A 16 -22.30 0.44 23.22
C THR A 16 -20.94 0.31 22.55
N PHE A 17 -20.33 1.45 22.25
CA PHE A 17 -19.02 1.51 21.59
C PHE A 17 -17.98 0.72 22.41
N ASN A 18 -17.55 -0.43 21.89
CA ASN A 18 -16.54 -1.26 22.52
C ASN A 18 -15.19 -1.09 21.82
N PHE A 19 -14.39 -0.13 22.30
CA PHE A 19 -13.07 0.16 21.73
C PHE A 19 -12.14 -1.06 21.68
N LYS A 20 -12.20 -1.95 22.69
CA LYS A 20 -11.36 -3.16 22.73
C LYS A 20 -11.67 -4.11 21.57
N GLU A 21 -12.94 -4.28 21.25
CA GLU A 21 -13.37 -5.12 20.13
C GLU A 21 -12.94 -4.51 18.78
N VAL A 22 -13.13 -3.21 18.61
CA VAL A 22 -12.69 -2.46 17.41
C VAL A 22 -11.18 -2.61 17.20
N ALA A 23 -10.39 -2.38 18.25
CA ALA A 23 -8.93 -2.49 18.19
C ALA A 23 -8.47 -3.93 17.91
N SER A 24 -9.09 -4.93 18.54
CA SER A 24 -8.78 -6.35 18.32
C SER A 24 -9.04 -6.78 16.87
N LYS A 25 -10.18 -6.36 16.29
CA LYS A 25 -10.51 -6.63 14.89
C LYS A 25 -9.50 -5.98 13.93
N ALA A 26 -9.16 -4.71 14.16
CA ALA A 26 -8.17 -4.00 13.36
C ALA A 26 -6.78 -4.64 13.46
N TRP A 27 -6.39 -5.11 14.66
CA TRP A 27 -5.12 -5.79 14.90
C TRP A 27 -5.02 -7.11 14.12
N ARG A 28 -6.03 -7.98 14.23
CA ARG A 28 -6.08 -9.26 13.50
C ARG A 28 -6.00 -9.04 11.99
N SER A 29 -6.74 -8.06 11.48
CA SER A 29 -6.71 -7.68 10.08
C SER A 29 -5.31 -7.19 9.66
N GLY A 30 -4.69 -6.32 10.45
CA GLY A 30 -3.32 -5.85 10.24
C GLY A 30 -2.29 -6.98 10.19
N LEU A 31 -2.35 -7.93 11.14
CA LEU A 31 -1.40 -9.04 11.22
C LEU A 31 -1.47 -9.95 9.99
N SER A 32 -2.69 -10.27 9.53
CA SER A 32 -2.90 -11.06 8.32
C SER A 32 -2.32 -10.39 7.07
N GLY A 33 -2.51 -9.07 6.94
CA GLY A 33 -1.92 -8.27 5.86
C GLY A 33 -0.39 -8.23 5.92
N SER A 34 0.19 -8.15 7.12
CA SER A 34 1.62 -8.16 7.37
C SER A 34 2.30 -9.44 6.87
N MET A 35 1.75 -10.60 7.24
CA MET A 35 2.29 -11.92 6.84
C MET A 35 2.29 -12.11 5.32
N ALA A 36 1.18 -11.77 4.67
CA ALA A 36 1.09 -11.87 3.22
C ALA A 36 2.09 -10.95 2.50
N MET A 37 2.32 -9.75 3.05
CA MET A 37 3.30 -8.81 2.49
C MET A 37 4.73 -9.31 2.64
N ALA A 38 5.09 -10.03 3.71
CA ALA A 38 6.43 -10.61 3.86
C ALA A 38 6.75 -11.58 2.72
N ILE A 39 5.79 -12.45 2.36
CA ILE A 39 5.96 -13.39 1.24
C ILE A 39 6.03 -12.66 -0.09
N GLN A 40 5.24 -11.61 -0.28
CA GLN A 40 5.31 -10.76 -1.47
C GLN A 40 6.66 -10.05 -1.60
N VAL A 41 7.29 -9.65 -0.50
CA VAL A 41 8.64 -9.08 -0.52
C VAL A 41 9.63 -10.16 -1.01
N CYS A 42 9.62 -11.36 -0.44
CA CYS A 42 10.55 -12.42 -0.86
C CYS A 42 10.36 -12.83 -2.34
N SER A 43 9.12 -12.90 -2.82
CA SER A 43 8.80 -13.40 -4.17
C SER A 43 8.87 -12.34 -5.27
N LEU A 44 8.48 -11.09 -4.97
CA LEU A 44 8.23 -10.06 -5.99
C LEU A 44 9.07 -8.79 -5.79
N MET A 45 10.05 -8.79 -4.88
CA MET A 45 10.93 -7.63 -4.69
C MET A 45 11.72 -7.27 -5.96
N TRP A 46 12.04 -8.22 -6.84
CA TRP A 46 12.75 -7.92 -8.08
C TRP A 46 11.99 -6.95 -9.00
N LEU A 47 10.66 -7.07 -9.07
CA LEU A 47 9.80 -6.12 -9.77
C LEU A 47 9.74 -4.78 -9.05
N ARG A 48 9.72 -4.77 -7.71
CA ARG A 48 9.76 -3.53 -6.91
C ARG A 48 11.06 -2.76 -7.12
N THR A 49 12.19 -3.45 -7.18
CA THR A 49 13.51 -2.88 -7.46
C THR A 49 13.55 -2.29 -8.87
N THR A 50 13.06 -3.04 -9.87
CA THR A 50 12.92 -2.56 -11.25
C THR A 50 12.05 -1.29 -11.33
N MET A 51 10.90 -1.30 -10.68
CA MET A 51 9.97 -0.18 -10.64
C MET A 51 10.59 1.06 -9.96
N ASN A 52 11.27 0.89 -8.82
CA ASN A 52 11.90 2.01 -8.12
C ASN A 52 13.05 2.62 -8.93
N TYR A 53 13.85 1.80 -9.60
CA TYR A 53 14.85 2.29 -10.54
C TYR A 53 14.21 3.15 -11.63
N GLN A 54 13.10 2.67 -12.23
CA GLN A 54 12.39 3.40 -13.28
C GLN A 54 11.76 4.70 -12.80
N TYR A 55 11.28 4.79 -11.55
CA TYR A 55 10.83 6.06 -10.99
C TYR A 55 11.95 7.11 -10.99
N ARG A 56 13.17 6.69 -10.63
CA ARG A 56 14.32 7.59 -10.58
C ARG A 56 14.86 7.96 -11.96
N TYR A 57 15.02 6.99 -12.83
CA TYR A 57 15.81 7.13 -14.07
C TYR A 57 15.00 7.02 -15.36
N GLY A 58 13.76 6.56 -15.31
CA GLY A 58 12.97 6.20 -16.47
C GLY A 58 13.36 4.84 -17.07
N GLY A 59 12.97 4.63 -18.33
CA GLY A 59 13.29 3.41 -19.08
C GLY A 59 12.16 2.39 -19.19
N THR A 60 12.44 1.30 -19.90
CA THR A 60 11.50 0.21 -20.19
C THR A 60 11.68 -0.96 -19.22
N ILE A 61 10.66 -1.82 -19.06
CA ILE A 61 10.72 -2.98 -18.16
C ILE A 61 11.93 -3.86 -18.49
N VAL A 62 12.03 -4.29 -19.75
CA VAL A 62 13.08 -5.20 -20.21
C VAL A 62 14.45 -4.54 -20.13
N GLY A 63 14.56 -3.26 -20.53
CA GLY A 63 15.82 -2.52 -20.46
C GLY A 63 16.33 -2.39 -19.03
N THR A 64 15.45 -2.03 -18.09
CA THR A 64 15.81 -1.92 -16.68
C THR A 64 16.18 -3.28 -16.07
N ILE A 65 15.44 -4.35 -16.36
CA ILE A 65 15.78 -5.70 -15.87
C ILE A 65 17.16 -6.12 -16.39
N LYS A 66 17.45 -5.95 -17.69
CA LYS A 66 18.75 -6.27 -18.26
C LYS A 66 19.87 -5.45 -17.62
N HIS A 67 19.64 -4.14 -17.43
CA HIS A 67 20.60 -3.26 -16.77
C HIS A 67 20.90 -3.69 -15.33
N LEU A 68 19.87 -3.92 -14.51
CA LEU A 68 20.02 -4.38 -13.13
C LEU A 68 20.69 -5.77 -13.06
N TYR A 69 20.34 -6.68 -13.97
CA TYR A 69 21.00 -7.98 -14.04
C TYR A 69 22.49 -7.84 -14.39
N GLY A 70 22.84 -6.94 -15.30
CA GLY A 70 24.24 -6.64 -15.63
C GLY A 70 25.04 -6.03 -14.47
N GLU A 71 24.40 -5.26 -13.59
CA GLU A 71 25.08 -4.64 -12.44
C GLU A 71 25.47 -5.63 -11.32
N GLY A 72 24.77 -6.77 -11.18
CA GLY A 72 25.03 -7.69 -10.07
C GLY A 72 24.14 -8.93 -10.02
N GLY A 73 23.64 -9.38 -11.17
CA GLY A 73 22.84 -10.59 -11.32
C GLY A 73 21.56 -10.59 -10.49
N ILE A 74 21.17 -11.77 -10.01
CA ILE A 74 19.94 -11.96 -9.22
C ILE A 74 20.00 -11.19 -7.89
N LEU A 75 21.17 -11.16 -7.24
CA LEU A 75 21.33 -10.48 -5.94
C LEU A 75 21.11 -8.96 -6.04
N ARG A 76 21.30 -8.36 -7.22
CA ARG A 76 21.03 -6.94 -7.44
C ARG A 76 19.57 -6.57 -7.23
N PHE A 77 18.66 -7.47 -7.61
CA PHE A 77 17.22 -7.28 -7.44
C PHE A 77 16.77 -7.29 -5.97
N TYR A 78 17.57 -7.88 -5.09
CA TYR A 78 17.28 -8.04 -3.66
C TYR A 78 18.12 -7.11 -2.77
N LYS A 79 18.80 -6.12 -3.35
CA LYS A 79 19.45 -5.05 -2.56
C LYS A 79 18.40 -4.27 -1.78
N GLY A 80 18.55 -4.24 -0.45
CA GLY A 80 17.55 -3.66 0.46
C GLY A 80 16.51 -4.65 0.97
N LEU A 81 16.74 -5.97 0.89
CA LEU A 81 15.78 -6.98 1.36
C LEU A 81 15.46 -6.84 2.85
N ALA A 82 16.46 -6.67 3.71
CA ALA A 82 16.26 -6.50 5.15
C ALA A 82 15.34 -5.31 5.49
N PRO A 83 15.62 -4.07 5.03
CA PRO A 83 14.69 -2.96 5.27
C PRO A 83 13.35 -3.13 4.52
N ALA A 84 13.30 -3.88 3.41
CA ALA A 84 12.02 -4.21 2.76
C ALA A 84 11.14 -5.16 3.59
N LEU A 85 11.74 -6.16 4.25
CA LEU A 85 11.06 -7.12 5.13
C LEU A 85 10.59 -6.46 6.44
N LEU A 86 11.22 -5.38 6.86
CA LEU A 86 10.70 -4.56 7.97
C LEU A 86 9.59 -3.63 7.47
N GLN A 87 9.88 -2.84 6.43
CA GLN A 87 9.00 -1.77 5.98
C GLN A 87 7.72 -2.27 5.35
N GLY A 88 7.77 -3.29 4.49
CA GLY A 88 6.62 -3.80 3.76
C GLY A 88 5.54 -4.33 4.70
N PRO A 89 5.83 -5.35 5.52
CA PRO A 89 4.89 -5.92 6.49
C PRO A 89 4.31 -4.89 7.45
N LEU A 90 5.15 -4.04 8.07
CA LEU A 90 4.69 -2.95 8.95
C LEU A 90 3.76 -1.98 8.23
N SER A 91 4.12 -1.61 7.00
CA SER A 91 3.29 -0.74 6.18
C SER A 91 1.94 -1.36 5.85
N ARG A 92 1.90 -2.64 5.49
CA ARG A 92 0.64 -3.32 5.17
C ARG A 92 -0.22 -3.51 6.41
N PHE A 93 0.40 -3.79 7.55
CA PHE A 93 -0.25 -3.78 8.86
C PHE A 93 -0.93 -2.43 9.09
N GLY A 94 -0.18 -1.33 9.05
CA GLY A 94 -0.69 0.00 9.36
C GLY A 94 -1.80 0.45 8.41
N ASP A 95 -1.66 0.21 7.10
CA ASP A 95 -2.72 0.54 6.13
C ASP A 95 -4.02 -0.21 6.45
N THR A 96 -3.93 -1.51 6.77
CA THR A 96 -5.10 -2.37 7.02
C THR A 96 -5.72 -2.09 8.38
N PHE A 97 -4.88 -1.90 9.40
CA PHE A 97 -5.27 -1.48 10.74
C PHE A 97 -5.99 -0.13 10.66
N ALA A 98 -5.41 0.85 9.96
CA ALA A 98 -5.96 2.19 9.91
C ALA A 98 -7.31 2.27 9.23
N ASN A 99 -7.45 1.56 8.10
CA ASN A 99 -8.73 1.41 7.44
C ASN A 99 -9.78 0.75 8.33
N THR A 100 -9.44 -0.41 8.92
CA THR A 100 -10.39 -1.18 9.74
C THR A 100 -10.82 -0.40 10.97
N LEU A 101 -9.86 0.23 11.66
CA LEU A 101 -10.10 1.05 12.84
C LEU A 101 -11.04 2.20 12.49
N PHE A 102 -10.72 2.97 11.45
CA PHE A 102 -11.51 4.16 11.12
C PHE A 102 -12.92 3.80 10.63
N LEU A 103 -13.06 2.78 9.78
CA LEU A 103 -14.38 2.32 9.33
C LEU A 103 -15.23 1.80 10.50
N THR A 104 -14.66 0.94 11.35
CA THR A 104 -15.41 0.36 12.48
C THR A 104 -15.76 1.43 13.52
N LEU A 105 -14.88 2.42 13.74
CA LEU A 105 -15.16 3.58 14.60
C LEU A 105 -16.32 4.40 14.03
N MET A 106 -16.29 4.73 12.74
CA MET A 106 -17.37 5.46 12.08
C MET A 106 -18.69 4.68 12.03
N ASP A 107 -18.64 3.35 12.02
CA ASP A 107 -19.84 2.52 12.09
C ASP A 107 -20.42 2.44 13.50
N SER A 108 -19.65 2.79 14.53
CA SER A 108 -20.08 2.73 15.92
C SER A 108 -20.97 3.90 16.33
N PHE A 109 -20.93 5.02 15.62
CA PHE A 109 -21.78 6.19 15.89
C PHE A 109 -22.88 6.31 14.84
N GLU A 110 -24.12 6.56 15.29
CA GLU A 110 -25.28 6.66 14.39
C GLU A 110 -25.13 7.81 13.39
N SER A 111 -24.59 8.95 13.83
CA SER A 111 -24.35 10.14 13.01
C SER A 111 -23.36 9.90 11.86
N THR A 112 -22.38 9.02 12.05
CA THR A 112 -21.33 8.75 11.03
C THR A 112 -21.61 7.50 10.20
N ARG A 113 -22.41 6.55 10.70
CA ARG A 113 -22.77 5.32 9.98
C ARG A 113 -23.51 5.60 8.66
N LYS A 114 -24.32 6.66 8.63
CA LYS A 114 -25.09 7.08 7.44
C LYS A 114 -24.24 7.79 6.38
N LEU A 115 -22.99 8.16 6.69
CA LEU A 115 -22.11 8.81 5.73
C LEU A 115 -21.70 7.84 4.60
N PRO A 116 -21.52 8.34 3.36
CA PRO A 116 -20.94 7.56 2.28
C PRO A 116 -19.63 6.90 2.70
N VAL A 117 -19.42 5.64 2.29
CA VAL A 117 -18.21 4.86 2.61
C VAL A 117 -16.94 5.62 2.24
N MET A 118 -17.00 6.42 1.16
CA MET A 118 -15.88 7.26 0.71
C MET A 118 -15.43 8.31 1.73
N ILE A 119 -16.37 8.94 2.43
CA ILE A 119 -16.07 9.96 3.45
C ILE A 119 -15.49 9.28 4.69
N ARG A 120 -16.06 8.14 5.10
CA ARG A 120 -15.51 7.33 6.20
C ARG A 120 -14.11 6.82 5.87
N ALA A 121 -13.86 6.34 4.65
CA ALA A 121 -12.54 5.86 4.24
C ALA A 121 -11.48 6.97 4.16
N ALA A 122 -11.88 8.24 4.00
CA ALA A 122 -10.95 9.37 3.93
C ALA A 122 -10.11 9.51 5.22
N GLY A 123 -10.72 9.37 6.40
CA GLY A 123 -9.98 9.44 7.66
C GLY A 123 -9.00 8.28 7.86
N GLY A 124 -9.39 7.06 7.44
CA GLY A 124 -8.47 5.92 7.36
C GLY A 124 -7.29 6.18 6.43
N SER A 125 -7.52 6.89 5.32
CA SER A 125 -6.47 7.31 4.36
C SER A 125 -5.45 8.24 5.00
N VAL A 126 -5.93 9.24 5.75
CA VAL A 126 -5.08 10.22 6.44
C VAL A 126 -4.25 9.51 7.51
N MET A 127 -4.88 8.65 8.31
CA MET A 127 -4.18 7.90 9.36
C MET A 127 -3.12 6.96 8.78
N ALA A 128 -3.42 6.29 7.66
CA ALA A 128 -2.43 5.50 6.93
C ALA A 128 -1.29 6.39 6.41
N GLY A 129 -1.59 7.56 5.83
CA GLY A 129 -0.59 8.54 5.39
C GLY A 129 0.35 9.00 6.50
N VAL A 130 -0.19 9.30 7.70
CA VAL A 130 0.60 9.66 8.89
C VAL A 130 1.47 8.49 9.33
N PHE A 131 0.92 7.27 9.37
CA PHE A 131 1.68 6.06 9.68
C PHE A 131 2.86 5.84 8.72
N ARG A 132 2.71 6.20 7.43
CA ARG A 132 3.80 6.14 6.45
C ARG A 132 4.95 7.10 6.75
N ILE A 133 4.68 8.25 7.37
CA ILE A 133 5.74 9.19 7.77
C ILE A 133 6.67 8.52 8.78
N ALA A 134 6.11 7.85 9.78
CA ALA A 134 6.89 7.12 10.79
C ALA A 134 7.78 6.01 10.18
N LEU A 135 7.32 5.37 9.10
CA LEU A 135 8.09 4.33 8.39
C LEU A 135 9.06 4.88 7.33
N THR A 136 9.08 6.20 7.10
CA THR A 136 9.89 6.80 6.02
C THR A 136 11.38 6.54 6.18
N PRO A 137 12.00 6.54 7.38
CA PRO A 137 13.42 6.22 7.52
C PRO A 137 13.80 4.85 6.94
N VAL A 138 13.03 3.81 7.26
CA VAL A 138 13.26 2.46 6.75
C VAL A 138 12.98 2.39 5.24
N ASP A 139 11.94 3.10 4.78
CA ASP A 139 11.61 3.21 3.36
C ASP A 139 12.70 3.91 2.54
N THR A 140 13.33 4.96 3.07
CA THR A 140 14.44 5.68 2.43
C THR A 140 15.64 4.75 2.25
N VAL A 141 16.03 4.01 3.30
CA VAL A 141 17.13 3.02 3.23
C VAL A 141 16.82 1.94 2.19
N LYS A 142 15.61 1.38 2.21
CA LYS A 142 15.18 0.40 1.20
C LYS A 142 15.23 0.98 -0.20
N THR A 143 14.65 2.16 -0.41
CA THR A 143 14.48 2.75 -1.74
C THR A 143 15.83 3.11 -2.35
N ILE A 144 16.76 3.68 -1.58
CA ILE A 144 18.09 4.01 -2.08
C ILE A 144 18.90 2.76 -2.43
N LEU A 145 18.80 1.68 -1.64
CA LEU A 145 19.43 0.40 -1.94
C LEU A 145 18.86 -0.26 -3.20
N GLN A 146 17.54 -0.17 -3.39
CA GLN A 146 16.88 -0.73 -4.58
C GLN A 146 17.27 0.05 -5.84
N VAL A 147 17.39 1.37 -5.77
CA VAL A 147 17.74 2.20 -6.94
C VAL A 147 19.24 2.18 -7.22
N GLU A 148 20.08 2.46 -6.23
CA GLU A 148 21.54 2.69 -6.41
C GLU A 148 22.39 1.44 -6.13
N GLY A 149 21.77 0.33 -5.71
CA GLY A 149 22.45 -0.94 -5.50
C GLY A 149 23.55 -0.85 -4.43
N LYS A 150 24.79 -1.22 -4.81
CA LYS A 150 25.95 -1.24 -3.91
C LYS A 150 26.33 0.15 -3.38
N ASN A 151 26.06 1.21 -4.15
CA ASN A 151 26.42 2.57 -3.78
C ASN A 151 25.39 3.22 -2.84
N GLY A 152 24.22 2.59 -2.63
CA GLY A 152 23.11 3.20 -1.91
C GLY A 152 23.43 3.63 -0.48
N LEU A 153 24.19 2.82 0.28
CA LEU A 153 24.60 3.19 1.64
C LEU A 153 25.62 4.32 1.65
N THR A 154 26.59 4.31 0.73
CA THR A 154 27.59 5.37 0.59
C THR A 154 26.91 6.71 0.28
N ILE A 155 25.96 6.72 -0.65
CA ILE A 155 25.18 7.93 -0.97
C ILE A 155 24.39 8.39 0.25
N LEU A 156 23.73 7.47 0.96
CA LEU A 156 22.95 7.83 2.14
C LEU A 156 23.82 8.41 3.26
N GLN A 157 24.99 7.80 3.51
CA GLN A 157 25.98 8.29 4.48
C GLN A 157 26.46 9.69 4.10
N SER A 158 26.78 9.94 2.83
CA SER A 158 27.16 11.28 2.36
C SER A 158 26.05 12.30 2.59
N LYS A 159 24.79 11.97 2.32
CA LYS A 159 23.66 12.88 2.60
C LYS A 159 23.51 13.17 4.09
N ILE A 160 23.65 12.15 4.94
CA ILE A 160 23.59 12.30 6.40
C ILE A 160 24.73 13.18 6.90
N LYS A 161 25.94 13.06 6.34
CA LYS A 161 27.07 13.95 6.69
C LYS A 161 26.78 15.42 6.34
N VAL A 162 26.02 15.68 5.27
CA VAL A 162 25.72 17.05 4.80
C VAL A 162 24.53 17.70 5.51
N LYS A 163 23.40 16.98 5.69
CA LYS A 163 22.16 17.53 6.27
C LYS A 163 21.66 16.83 7.54
N GLY A 164 22.45 15.92 8.09
CA GLY A 164 22.12 15.16 9.29
C GLY A 164 21.09 14.04 9.07
N VAL A 165 20.68 13.43 10.19
CA VAL A 165 19.70 12.33 10.25
C VAL A 165 18.34 12.67 9.64
N PRO A 166 17.81 13.92 9.66
CA PRO A 166 16.53 14.25 9.04
C PRO A 166 16.42 13.92 7.54
N VAL A 167 17.54 13.71 6.85
CA VAL A 167 17.58 13.19 5.47
C VAL A 167 16.80 11.89 5.31
N LEU A 168 16.73 11.05 6.35
CA LEU A 168 15.98 9.80 6.32
C LEU A 168 14.47 10.01 6.11
N TYR A 169 13.95 11.20 6.41
CA TYR A 169 12.56 11.60 6.17
C TYR A 169 12.36 12.32 4.83
N HIS A 170 13.38 12.42 3.99
CA HIS A 170 13.21 12.95 2.64
C HIS A 170 12.17 12.13 1.87
N GLY A 171 11.17 12.80 1.31
CA GLY A 171 10.06 12.14 0.62
C GLY A 171 8.91 11.71 1.54
N ALA A 172 8.96 11.98 2.86
CA ALA A 172 7.88 11.65 3.79
C ALA A 172 6.53 12.24 3.34
N LEU A 173 6.49 13.55 3.05
CA LEU A 173 5.27 14.21 2.56
C LEU A 173 4.79 13.61 1.24
N ALA A 174 5.67 13.43 0.26
CA ALA A 174 5.28 12.78 -1.00
C ALA A 174 4.79 11.33 -0.80
N THR A 175 5.32 10.60 0.18
CA THR A 175 4.86 9.26 0.55
C THR A 175 3.47 9.27 1.16
N ALA A 176 3.23 10.18 2.11
CA ALA A 176 1.93 10.38 2.74
C ALA A 176 0.89 10.82 1.70
N SER A 177 1.21 11.83 0.89
CA SER A 177 0.35 12.31 -0.20
C SER A 177 0.06 11.21 -1.22
N ALA A 178 1.06 10.44 -1.67
CA ALA A 178 0.85 9.32 -2.60
C ALA A 178 -0.08 8.25 -2.02
N THR A 179 -0.06 8.07 -0.70
CA THR A 179 -0.95 7.14 0.00
C THR A 179 -2.37 7.69 0.03
N ILE A 180 -2.55 8.92 0.48
CA ILE A 180 -3.87 9.57 0.57
C ILE A 180 -4.52 9.69 -0.82
N VAL A 181 -3.79 10.25 -1.79
CA VAL A 181 -4.25 10.47 -3.16
C VAL A 181 -4.48 9.16 -3.91
N GLY A 182 -3.75 8.09 -3.59
CA GLY A 182 -4.00 6.78 -4.18
C GLY A 182 -5.23 6.08 -3.59
N HIS A 183 -5.48 6.27 -2.30
CA HIS A 183 -6.46 5.47 -1.58
C HIS A 183 -7.91 5.86 -1.90
N TYR A 184 -8.20 7.16 -2.00
CA TYR A 184 -9.55 7.63 -2.33
C TYR A 184 -10.01 7.12 -3.72
N PRO A 185 -9.27 7.30 -4.84
CA PRO A 185 -9.68 6.77 -6.13
C PRO A 185 -9.82 5.24 -6.17
N TRP A 186 -9.01 4.53 -5.37
CA TRP A 186 -9.13 3.07 -5.24
C TRP A 186 -10.52 2.68 -4.73
N PHE A 187 -10.94 3.28 -3.61
CA PHE A 187 -12.25 3.00 -3.01
C PHE A 187 -13.40 3.52 -3.87
N ALA A 188 -13.26 4.68 -4.50
CA ALA A 188 -14.28 5.24 -5.39
C ALA A 188 -14.57 4.26 -6.54
N THR A 189 -13.50 3.80 -7.20
CA THR A 189 -13.58 2.81 -8.29
C THR A 189 -14.13 1.48 -7.78
N PHE A 190 -13.67 1.03 -6.61
CA PHE A 190 -14.10 -0.24 -6.02
C PHE A 190 -15.61 -0.24 -5.74
N ASN A 191 -16.12 0.81 -5.10
CA ASN A 191 -17.54 0.94 -4.76
C ASN A 191 -18.40 1.10 -6.01
N LEU A 192 -17.99 1.97 -6.94
CA LEU A 192 -18.72 2.18 -8.21
C LEU A 192 -18.86 0.88 -9.00
N LEU A 193 -17.77 0.14 -9.20
CA LEU A 193 -17.82 -1.12 -9.94
C LEU A 193 -18.56 -2.21 -9.16
N ASN A 194 -18.50 -2.19 -7.83
CA ASN A 194 -19.30 -3.12 -7.02
C ASN A 194 -20.80 -2.86 -7.12
N GLU A 195 -21.23 -1.62 -7.30
CA GLU A 195 -22.63 -1.26 -7.49
C GLU A 195 -23.10 -1.59 -8.91
N LYS A 196 -22.27 -1.28 -9.93
CA LYS A 196 -22.65 -1.42 -11.34
C LYS A 196 -22.55 -2.84 -11.90
N LEU A 197 -21.63 -3.66 -11.38
CA LEU A 197 -21.46 -5.03 -11.87
C LEU A 197 -22.37 -6.00 -11.09
N PRO A 198 -23.07 -6.93 -11.77
CA PRO A 198 -23.94 -7.89 -11.10
C PRO A 198 -23.17 -8.77 -10.12
N ASP A 199 -23.79 -9.15 -9.00
CA ASP A 199 -23.23 -10.17 -8.10
C ASP A 199 -23.51 -11.57 -8.67
N TYR A 200 -22.65 -12.52 -8.31
CA TYR A 200 -22.74 -13.90 -8.78
C TYR A 200 -22.81 -14.85 -7.59
N VAL A 201 -23.69 -15.85 -7.67
CA VAL A 201 -23.75 -16.96 -6.70
C VAL A 201 -22.57 -17.91 -6.91
N ASP A 202 -22.19 -18.15 -8.16
CA ASP A 202 -21.06 -19.02 -8.50
C ASP A 202 -19.74 -18.47 -7.91
N LYS A 203 -19.03 -19.32 -7.16
CA LYS A 203 -17.81 -18.94 -6.43
C LYS A 203 -16.70 -18.46 -7.37
N LYS A 204 -16.56 -19.08 -8.56
CA LYS A 204 -15.50 -18.72 -9.52
C LYS A 204 -15.79 -17.36 -10.15
N LYS A 205 -17.03 -17.12 -10.60
CA LYS A 205 -17.49 -15.82 -11.12
C LYS A 205 -17.40 -14.72 -10.07
N LYS A 206 -17.76 -15.01 -8.81
CA LYS A 206 -17.63 -14.06 -7.69
C LYS A 206 -16.17 -13.69 -7.43
N LEU A 207 -15.26 -14.67 -7.47
CA LEU A 207 -13.83 -14.43 -7.33
C LEU A 207 -13.27 -13.62 -8.50
N ALA A 208 -13.60 -13.99 -9.74
CA ALA A 208 -13.18 -13.28 -10.94
C ALA A 208 -13.66 -11.82 -10.93
N ARG A 209 -14.92 -11.59 -10.54
CA ARG A 209 -15.47 -10.24 -10.35
C ARG A 209 -14.67 -9.44 -9.32
N ARG A 210 -14.42 -10.00 -8.14
CA ARG A 210 -13.64 -9.32 -7.08
C ARG A 210 -12.22 -8.99 -7.55
N ALA A 211 -11.57 -9.92 -8.25
CA ALA A 211 -10.24 -9.72 -8.81
C ALA A 211 -10.24 -8.61 -9.86
N PHE A 212 -11.21 -8.61 -10.78
CA PHE A 212 -11.36 -7.58 -11.81
C PHE A 212 -11.58 -6.19 -11.22
N ILE A 213 -12.51 -6.06 -10.26
CA ILE A 213 -12.78 -4.80 -9.57
C ILE A 213 -11.52 -4.31 -8.85
N GLY A 214 -10.88 -5.18 -8.06
CA GLY A 214 -9.65 -4.84 -7.33
C GLY A 214 -8.50 -4.42 -8.24
N PHE A 215 -8.37 -5.08 -9.41
CA PHE A 215 -7.38 -4.71 -10.42
C PHE A 215 -7.67 -3.32 -11.02
N CYS A 216 -8.91 -3.05 -11.45
CA CYS A 216 -9.30 -1.75 -11.98
C CYS A 216 -9.09 -0.62 -10.97
N SER A 217 -9.51 -0.84 -9.72
CA SER A 217 -9.26 0.10 -8.61
C SER A 217 -7.77 0.39 -8.42
N SER A 218 -6.92 -0.65 -8.53
CA SER A 218 -5.48 -0.50 -8.41
C SER A 218 -4.89 0.29 -9.57
N VAL A 219 -5.30 0.02 -10.82
CA VAL A 219 -4.83 0.75 -12.01
C VAL A 219 -5.16 2.24 -11.92
N ILE A 220 -6.39 2.60 -11.53
CA ILE A 220 -6.81 4.01 -11.38
C ILE A 220 -6.02 4.69 -10.26
N SER A 221 -5.95 4.05 -9.09
CA SER A 221 -5.17 4.53 -7.93
C SER A 221 -3.70 4.77 -8.28
N ASP A 222 -3.09 3.83 -8.99
CA ASP A 222 -1.69 3.86 -9.37
C ASP A 222 -1.42 4.97 -10.38
N THR A 223 -2.31 5.17 -11.35
CA THR A 223 -2.20 6.22 -12.36
C THR A 223 -2.26 7.60 -11.72
N ILE A 224 -3.23 7.84 -10.84
CA ILE A 224 -3.42 9.14 -10.19
C ILE A 224 -2.28 9.45 -9.20
N SER A 225 -1.81 8.44 -8.47
CA SER A 225 -0.74 8.63 -7.47
C SER A 225 0.69 8.56 -8.04
N ASN A 226 0.88 8.29 -9.34
CA ASN A 226 2.19 7.95 -9.88
C ASN A 226 3.21 9.10 -9.78
N SER A 227 2.78 10.34 -10.06
CA SER A 227 3.66 11.52 -10.02
C SER A 227 4.29 11.73 -8.65
N LEU A 228 3.52 11.56 -7.59
CA LEU A 228 4.00 11.65 -6.21
C LEU A 228 5.02 10.55 -5.89
N ARG A 229 4.88 9.36 -6.48
CA ARG A 229 5.84 8.25 -6.31
C ARG A 229 7.14 8.52 -7.06
N VAL A 230 7.06 9.09 -8.27
CA VAL A 230 8.23 9.53 -9.04
C VAL A 230 9.00 10.61 -8.28
N ILE A 231 8.31 11.62 -7.77
CA ILE A 231 8.90 12.70 -6.97
C ILE A 231 9.53 12.16 -5.68
N LYS A 232 8.80 11.32 -4.92
CA LYS A 232 9.29 10.67 -3.70
C LYS A 232 10.60 9.94 -3.97
N THR A 233 10.61 9.03 -4.94
CA THR A 233 11.77 8.19 -5.22
C THR A 233 12.94 9.05 -5.70
N THR A 234 12.69 10.04 -6.56
CA THR A 234 13.74 10.96 -7.03
C THR A 234 14.40 11.71 -5.86
N LYS A 235 13.61 12.23 -4.92
CA LYS A 235 14.13 12.93 -3.74
C LYS A 235 14.85 12.01 -2.75
N GLN A 236 14.35 10.78 -2.56
CA GLN A 236 14.97 9.80 -1.65
C GLN A 236 16.33 9.34 -2.17
N THR A 237 16.45 9.09 -3.48
CA THR A 237 17.64 8.49 -4.08
C THR A 237 18.55 9.48 -4.81
N SER A 238 18.26 10.78 -4.75
CA SER A 238 19.19 11.81 -5.19
C SER A 238 20.51 11.71 -4.43
N GLN A 239 21.62 11.91 -5.13
CA GLN A 239 22.96 11.90 -4.52
C GLN A 239 23.11 13.04 -3.51
N ASN A 240 22.66 14.24 -3.90
CA ASN A 240 22.66 15.41 -3.03
C ASN A 240 21.27 15.64 -2.39
N PRO A 241 21.18 16.26 -1.20
CA PRO A 241 19.90 16.55 -0.55
C PRO A 241 19.08 17.63 -1.27
N ILE A 242 18.12 17.22 -2.12
CA ILE A 242 17.29 18.12 -2.93
C ILE A 242 15.91 18.47 -2.33
N THR A 243 15.33 19.59 -2.74
CA THR A 243 13.95 20.02 -2.50
C THR A 243 12.94 19.22 -3.36
N TYR A 244 11.64 19.41 -3.13
CA TYR A 244 10.62 18.77 -3.99
C TYR A 244 10.56 19.42 -5.38
N GLN A 245 10.77 20.74 -5.46
CA GLN A 245 10.81 21.46 -6.72
C GLN A 245 11.99 21.00 -7.58
N GLU A 246 13.17 20.85 -6.99
CA GLU A 246 14.34 20.29 -7.67
C GLU A 246 14.09 18.86 -8.15
N ALA A 247 13.41 18.03 -7.36
CA ALA A 247 13.05 16.67 -7.79
C ALA A 247 12.08 16.68 -8.98
N VAL A 248 11.11 17.61 -9.03
CA VAL A 248 10.21 17.80 -10.17
C VAL A 248 11.00 18.27 -11.39
N ASN A 249 11.82 19.32 -11.24
CA ASN A 249 12.63 19.88 -12.32
C ASN A 249 13.54 18.82 -12.94
N LEU A 250 14.21 18.00 -12.12
CA LEU A 250 15.07 16.94 -12.60
C LEU A 250 14.34 15.87 -13.43
N VAL A 251 13.06 15.62 -13.12
CA VAL A 251 12.21 14.71 -13.91
C VAL A 251 11.78 15.38 -15.21
N LEU A 252 11.34 16.64 -15.14
CA LEU A 252 10.87 17.42 -16.28
C LEU A 252 11.97 17.69 -17.31
N GLU A 253 13.17 18.04 -16.87
CA GLU A 253 14.33 18.27 -17.75
C GLU A 253 14.72 17.02 -18.53
N LYS A 254 14.58 15.84 -17.92
CA LYS A 254 14.98 14.58 -18.54
C LYS A 254 13.90 13.97 -19.44
N ASP A 255 12.66 13.89 -18.96
CA ASP A 255 11.57 13.13 -19.61
C ASP A 255 10.26 13.93 -19.75
N GLY A 256 10.27 15.22 -19.41
CA GLY A 256 9.10 16.10 -19.44
C GLY A 256 7.96 15.63 -18.53
N VAL A 257 6.77 16.13 -18.81
CA VAL A 257 5.53 15.78 -18.09
C VAL A 257 5.23 14.28 -18.21
N LYS A 258 5.56 13.66 -19.35
CA LYS A 258 5.41 12.21 -19.55
C LYS A 258 6.26 11.42 -18.55
N GLY A 259 7.44 11.90 -18.19
CA GLY A 259 8.27 11.31 -17.15
C GLY A 259 7.60 11.35 -15.78
N LEU A 260 7.00 12.49 -15.43
CA LEU A 260 6.36 12.68 -14.14
C LEU A 260 5.21 11.70 -13.92
N PHE A 261 4.36 11.49 -14.93
CA PHE A 261 3.19 10.62 -14.79
C PHE A 261 3.41 9.18 -15.27
N GLY A 262 4.40 8.92 -16.13
CA GLY A 262 4.56 7.63 -16.81
C GLY A 262 5.70 6.75 -16.31
N ARG A 263 6.74 7.30 -15.66
CA ARG A 263 7.88 6.51 -15.18
C ARG A 263 7.42 5.39 -14.26
N GLY A 264 7.86 4.16 -14.52
CA GLY A 264 7.58 2.98 -13.71
C GLY A 264 6.11 2.52 -13.68
N LEU A 265 5.15 3.24 -14.29
CA LEU A 265 3.72 2.96 -14.15
C LEU A 265 3.33 1.58 -14.72
N LYS A 266 3.85 1.23 -15.90
CA LYS A 266 3.60 -0.10 -16.51
C LYS A 266 4.09 -1.23 -15.61
N THR A 267 5.29 -1.08 -15.05
CA THR A 267 5.88 -2.05 -14.12
C THR A 267 5.07 -2.13 -12.83
N ARG A 268 4.57 -1.00 -12.34
CA ARG A 268 3.70 -0.93 -11.17
C ARG A 268 2.40 -1.72 -11.39
N ILE A 269 1.72 -1.48 -12.51
CA ILE A 269 0.48 -2.19 -12.87
C ILE A 269 0.73 -3.70 -12.96
N LEU A 270 1.81 -4.11 -13.65
CA LEU A 270 2.21 -5.51 -13.72
C LEU A 270 2.50 -6.11 -12.33
N THR A 271 3.26 -5.39 -11.51
CA THR A 271 3.63 -5.83 -10.15
C THR A 271 2.39 -6.01 -9.29
N ASN A 272 1.47 -5.05 -9.32
CA ASN A 272 0.25 -5.11 -8.51
C ASN A 272 -0.70 -6.21 -9.00
N GLY A 273 -0.80 -6.45 -10.32
CA GLY A 273 -1.51 -7.59 -10.88
C GLY A 273 -0.97 -8.93 -10.36
N LEU A 274 0.36 -9.13 -10.43
CA LEU A 274 1.01 -10.34 -9.92
C LEU A 274 0.89 -10.47 -8.40
N GLN A 275 1.00 -9.37 -7.65
CA GLN A 275 0.79 -9.35 -6.20
C GLN A 275 -0.63 -9.75 -5.83
N GLY A 276 -1.64 -9.29 -6.57
CA GLY A 276 -3.04 -9.64 -6.36
C GLY A 276 -3.31 -11.13 -6.59
N LEU A 277 -2.73 -11.71 -7.64
CA LEU A 277 -2.82 -13.14 -7.92
C LEU A 277 -2.13 -13.96 -6.81
N LEU A 278 -0.90 -13.59 -6.45
CA LEU A 278 -0.14 -14.28 -5.42
C LEU A 278 -0.83 -14.20 -4.05
N PHE A 279 -1.34 -13.01 -3.68
CA PHE A 279 -2.09 -12.82 -2.45
C PHE A 279 -3.32 -13.74 -2.39
N SER A 280 -4.07 -13.84 -3.49
CA SER A 280 -5.29 -14.65 -3.54
C SER A 280 -5.01 -16.15 -3.36
N ILE A 281 -3.90 -16.64 -3.91
CA ILE A 281 -3.45 -18.04 -3.75
C ILE A 281 -2.95 -18.28 -2.32
N LEU A 282 -2.07 -17.42 -1.82
CA LEU A 282 -1.47 -17.55 -0.49
C LEU A 282 -2.51 -17.41 0.63
N TRP A 283 -3.40 -16.43 0.53
CA TRP A 283 -4.46 -16.20 1.51
C TRP A 283 -5.31 -17.44 1.71
N LYS A 284 -5.78 -18.05 0.61
CA LYS A 284 -6.59 -19.27 0.66
C LYS A 284 -5.81 -20.43 1.29
N GLY A 285 -4.54 -20.59 0.94
CA GLY A 285 -3.67 -21.60 1.55
C GLY A 285 -3.49 -21.41 3.06
N PHE A 286 -3.34 -20.17 3.54
CA PHE A 286 -3.22 -19.87 4.97
C PHE A 286 -4.53 -20.03 5.73
N GLU A 287 -5.65 -19.59 5.14
CA GLU A 287 -6.98 -19.75 5.74
C GLU A 287 -7.32 -21.23 5.91
N ASP A 288 -7.08 -22.05 4.89
CA ASP A 288 -7.29 -23.51 4.95
C ASP A 288 -6.37 -24.18 5.99
N PHE A 289 -5.12 -23.71 6.12
CA PHE A 289 -4.18 -24.21 7.13
C PHE A 289 -4.59 -23.85 8.56
N LEU A 290 -4.96 -22.59 8.79
CA LEU A 290 -5.38 -22.11 10.11
C LEU A 290 -6.70 -22.75 10.55
N ASN A 291 -7.66 -22.89 9.64
CA ASN A 291 -8.94 -23.53 9.93
C ASN A 291 -8.77 -25.00 10.30
N LYS A 292 -7.89 -25.75 9.60
CA LYS A 292 -7.56 -27.13 9.95
C LYS A 292 -6.96 -27.26 11.34
N ARG A 293 -6.12 -26.31 11.74
CA ARG A 293 -5.44 -26.31 13.04
C ARG A 293 -6.39 -25.95 14.18
N SER A 294 -7.35 -25.06 13.95
CA SER A 294 -8.41 -24.73 14.92
C SER A 294 -9.47 -25.81 15.07
N SER A 295 -9.66 -26.69 14.08
CA SER A 295 -10.54 -27.86 14.18
C SER A 295 -9.86 -29.09 14.80
N GLN A 296 -8.58 -28.99 15.15
CA GLN A 296 -7.79 -30.04 15.82
C GLN A 296 -7.45 -29.69 17.29
N GLN A 297 -7.93 -28.54 17.78
CA GLN A 297 -7.89 -28.12 19.19
C GLN A 297 -9.31 -28.11 19.74
#